data_AF-A0AAN0M977-F1
#
_entry.id   AF-A0AAN0M977-F1
#
_cell.length_a   1.000
_cell.length_b   1.000
_cell.length_c   1.000
_cell.angle_alpha   90.00
_cell.angle_beta   90.00
_cell.angle_gamma   90.00
#
_symmetry.space_group_name_H-M   'P 1'
#
loop_
_entity.id
_entity.type
_entity.pdbx_description
1 polymer ?
#
loop_
_entity_poly.entity_id
_entity_poly.type
_entity_poly.pdbx_seq_one_letter_code
_entity_poly.pdbx_strand_id
1 'polypeptide(L)'
;MIRSIHATTMLLVALAACGPQPKSEAMTVLTLPSTPLDAGLAEFEAVCLDGKADNPDDAFLFKIDSRTDGTTLCSMRARAPKNVDVRGTLQQRYGAPQRAGLAGIVSVFTGYPRGELLHQTGIGNSAGEGTYQLAIISG
;
A
#
# COMPACT_ATOMS: atom_id res chain seq x y z
N MET A 1 -26.12 53.74 -42.47
CA MET A 1 -24.73 53.70 -42.98
C MET A 1 -23.89 52.84 -42.03
N ILE A 2 -23.30 51.75 -42.56
CA ILE A 2 -22.02 51.08 -42.19
C ILE A 2 -21.87 50.57 -40.73
N ARG A 3 -21.43 49.35 -40.37
CA ARG A 3 -21.25 47.98 -40.93
C ARG A 3 -20.67 47.13 -39.77
N SER A 4 -21.01 45.83 -39.73
CA SER A 4 -20.21 44.72 -39.14
C SER A 4 -20.05 44.72 -37.60
N ILE A 5 -19.85 43.61 -36.86
CA ILE A 5 -19.05 42.40 -37.10
C ILE A 5 -19.68 41.20 -36.33
N HIS A 6 -19.51 40.00 -36.90
CA HIS A 6 -19.82 38.70 -36.30
C HIS A 6 -19.02 38.42 -35.01
N ALA A 7 -19.63 37.79 -34.02
CA ALA A 7 -18.91 36.91 -33.10
C ALA A 7 -19.86 35.88 -32.47
N THR A 8 -20.07 34.80 -33.21
CA THR A 8 -20.59 33.52 -32.69
C THR A 8 -19.64 33.03 -31.60
N THR A 9 -19.96 33.30 -30.33
CA THR A 9 -19.21 32.72 -29.22
C THR A 9 -19.86 31.38 -28.88
N MET A 10 -19.42 30.33 -29.58
CA MET A 10 -19.43 28.98 -28.99
C MET A 10 -18.50 29.04 -27.78
N LEU A 11 -19.04 28.97 -26.57
CA LEU A 11 -18.24 28.54 -25.42
C LEU A 11 -18.81 27.24 -24.90
N LEU A 12 -17.95 26.23 -25.01
CA LEU A 12 -18.14 24.84 -24.68
C LEU A 12 -18.84 24.65 -23.33
N VAL A 13 -19.77 23.69 -23.33
CA VAL A 13 -20.17 22.94 -22.15
C VAL A 13 -18.92 22.27 -21.56
N ALA A 14 -18.36 22.84 -20.51
CA ALA A 14 -17.58 22.07 -19.55
C ALA A 14 -18.59 21.54 -18.53
N LEU A 15 -19.18 20.38 -18.83
CA LEU A 15 -19.63 19.47 -17.78
C LEU A 15 -18.44 19.35 -16.84
N ALA A 16 -18.56 19.94 -15.65
CA ALA A 16 -17.73 19.56 -14.53
C ALA A 16 -18.02 18.08 -14.33
N ALA A 17 -17.21 17.23 -14.95
CA ALA A 17 -17.10 15.84 -14.59
C ALA A 17 -16.68 15.87 -13.12
N CYS A 18 -17.68 15.82 -12.24
CA CYS A 18 -17.54 15.38 -10.87
C CYS A 18 -17.24 13.88 -10.94
N GLY A 19 -16.15 13.52 -11.60
CA GLY A 19 -15.56 12.21 -11.51
C GLY A 19 -14.90 12.12 -10.14
N PRO A 20 -15.04 11.00 -9.42
CA PRO A 20 -14.30 10.82 -8.18
C PRO A 20 -12.81 11.04 -8.48
N GLN A 21 -12.21 12.06 -7.87
CA GLN A 21 -10.75 12.20 -7.87
C GLN A 21 -10.16 10.85 -7.42
N PRO A 22 -9.10 10.35 -8.07
CA PRO A 22 -8.45 9.13 -7.63
C PRO A 22 -7.99 9.38 -6.19
N LYS A 23 -8.67 8.75 -5.22
CA LYS A 23 -8.22 8.75 -3.84
C LYS A 23 -6.80 8.19 -3.86
N SER A 24 -5.84 8.94 -3.34
CA SER A 24 -4.48 8.44 -3.17
C SER A 24 -4.55 7.10 -2.41
N GLU A 25 -3.80 6.08 -2.83
CA GLU A 25 -3.75 4.77 -2.15
C GLU A 25 -3.52 4.92 -0.63
N ALA A 26 -2.75 5.94 -0.25
CA ALA A 26 -2.49 6.28 1.12
C ALA A 26 -3.77 6.71 1.89
N MET A 27 -4.67 7.49 1.25
CA MET A 27 -5.98 7.81 1.84
C MET A 27 -6.89 6.59 1.95
N THR A 28 -6.83 5.65 1.02
CA THR A 28 -7.61 4.41 1.09
C THR A 28 -7.17 3.57 2.30
N VAL A 29 -5.87 3.45 2.54
CA VAL A 29 -5.35 2.70 3.70
C VAL A 29 -5.77 3.33 5.02
N LEU A 30 -5.80 4.67 5.11
CA LEU A 30 -6.24 5.37 6.32
C LEU A 30 -7.71 5.13 6.66
N THR A 31 -8.54 4.77 5.68
CA THR A 31 -9.95 4.42 5.90
C THR A 31 -10.16 2.98 6.35
N LEU A 32 -9.12 2.14 6.29
CA LEU A 32 -9.20 0.75 6.77
C LEU A 32 -9.34 0.71 8.29
N PRO A 33 -10.05 -0.30 8.83
CA PRO A 33 -10.00 -0.59 10.24
C PRO A 33 -8.56 -0.93 10.66
N SER A 34 -8.16 -0.50 11.86
CA SER A 34 -6.85 -0.87 12.39
C SER A 34 -6.83 -2.33 12.82
N THR A 35 -5.77 -3.05 12.51
CA THR A 35 -5.62 -4.48 12.82
C THR A 35 -4.36 -4.76 13.63
N PRO A 36 -4.40 -5.68 14.62
CA PRO A 36 -3.20 -6.15 15.30
C PRO A 36 -2.20 -6.75 14.30
N LEU A 37 -0.91 -6.60 14.58
CA LEU A 37 0.15 -7.14 13.72
C LEU A 37 0.02 -8.65 13.51
N ASP A 38 -0.40 -9.42 14.53
CA ASP A 38 -0.59 -10.87 14.41
C ASP A 38 -1.68 -11.25 13.41
N ALA A 39 -2.80 -10.51 13.41
CA ALA A 39 -3.85 -10.72 12.42
C ALA A 39 -3.37 -10.37 11.01
N GLY A 40 -2.62 -9.27 10.88
CA GLY A 40 -2.03 -8.90 9.59
C GLY A 40 -0.95 -9.85 9.10
N LEU A 41 -0.13 -10.43 9.99
CA LEU A 41 0.85 -11.45 9.62
C LEU A 41 0.15 -12.74 9.16
N ALA A 42 -0.84 -13.21 9.90
CA ALA A 42 -1.59 -14.41 9.54
C ALA A 42 -2.30 -14.25 8.18
N GLU A 43 -2.92 -13.09 7.95
CA GLU A 43 -3.59 -12.81 6.67
C GLU A 43 -2.59 -12.64 5.52
N PHE A 44 -1.47 -11.96 5.78
CA PHE A 44 -0.37 -11.86 4.83
C PHE A 44 0.17 -13.24 4.41
N GLU A 45 0.41 -14.14 5.38
CA GLU A 45 0.87 -15.49 5.13
C GLU A 45 -0.15 -16.29 4.31
N ALA A 46 -1.42 -16.21 4.70
CA ALA A 46 -2.49 -16.91 4.01
C ALA A 46 -2.55 -16.53 2.52
N VAL A 47 -2.52 -15.23 2.19
CA VAL A 47 -2.62 -14.76 0.80
C VAL A 47 -1.30 -14.90 0.04
N CYS A 48 -0.20 -14.38 0.60
CA CYS A 48 1.07 -14.29 -0.12
C CYS A 48 1.85 -15.60 -0.19
N LEU A 49 1.60 -16.55 0.72
CA LEU A 49 2.41 -17.76 0.85
C LEU A 49 1.60 -19.05 0.73
N ASP A 50 0.35 -19.05 1.22
CA ASP A 50 -0.48 -20.27 1.24
C ASP A 50 -1.55 -20.29 0.13
N GLY A 51 -1.66 -19.22 -0.68
CA GLY A 51 -2.54 -19.17 -1.84
C GLY A 51 -4.01 -18.91 -1.53
N LYS A 52 -4.33 -18.37 -0.35
CA LYS A 52 -5.66 -17.82 -0.05
C LYS A 52 -5.97 -16.71 -1.06
N ALA A 53 -7.19 -16.71 -1.60
CA ALA A 53 -7.65 -15.61 -2.43
C ALA A 53 -7.77 -14.33 -1.59
N ASP A 54 -7.30 -13.21 -2.14
CA ASP A 54 -7.54 -11.88 -1.59
C ASP A 54 -9.04 -11.59 -1.51
N ASN A 55 -9.47 -11.03 -0.38
CA ASN A 55 -10.82 -10.54 -0.18
C ASN A 55 -10.78 -9.00 -0.13
N PRO A 56 -11.34 -8.30 -1.13
CA PRO A 56 -11.24 -6.85 -1.22
C PRO A 56 -11.97 -6.11 -0.09
N ASP A 57 -12.83 -6.79 0.67
CA ASP A 57 -13.54 -6.24 1.83
C ASP A 57 -12.76 -6.38 3.14
N ASP A 58 -11.58 -7.00 3.12
CA ASP A 58 -10.76 -7.17 4.31
C ASP A 58 -10.08 -5.86 4.74
N ALA A 59 -9.58 -5.85 5.97
CA ALA A 59 -8.84 -4.75 6.57
C ALA A 59 -7.43 -4.53 5.97
N PHE A 60 -7.13 -5.21 4.87
CA PHE A 60 -5.79 -5.36 4.30
C PHE A 60 -5.86 -5.09 2.80
N LEU A 61 -4.90 -4.34 2.28
CA LEU A 61 -4.79 -4.09 0.84
C LEU A 61 -3.63 -4.88 0.29
N PHE A 62 -3.95 -5.91 -0.49
CA PHE A 62 -2.95 -6.73 -1.15
C PHE A 62 -2.58 -6.17 -2.52
N LYS A 63 -1.33 -6.41 -2.91
CA LYS A 63 -0.82 -6.15 -4.25
C LYS A 63 0.16 -7.25 -4.63
N ILE A 64 -0.16 -7.95 -5.71
CA ILE A 64 0.60 -9.08 -6.25
C ILE A 64 1.11 -8.68 -7.65
N ASP A 65 2.40 -8.37 -7.73
CA ASP A 65 3.06 -7.89 -8.95
C ASP A 65 4.03 -8.97 -9.48
N SER A 66 3.68 -9.64 -10.57
CA SER A 66 4.63 -10.48 -11.32
C SER A 66 5.61 -9.61 -12.10
N ARG A 67 6.90 -9.85 -11.90
CA ARG A 67 8.00 -9.08 -12.49
C ARG A 67 8.57 -9.79 -13.72
N THR A 68 9.25 -9.03 -14.57
CA THR A 68 9.86 -9.53 -15.81
C THR A 68 11.02 -10.51 -15.60
N ASP A 69 11.60 -10.53 -14.41
CA ASP A 69 12.67 -11.45 -14.01
C ASP A 69 12.13 -12.81 -13.53
N GLY A 70 10.82 -13.04 -13.61
CA GLY A 70 10.17 -14.27 -13.17
C GLY A 70 9.79 -14.28 -11.68
N THR A 71 10.18 -13.26 -10.92
CA THR A 71 9.81 -13.14 -9.51
C THR A 71 8.41 -12.53 -9.35
N THR A 72 7.74 -12.85 -8.25
CA THR A 72 6.48 -12.22 -7.84
C THR A 72 6.70 -11.47 -6.54
N LEU A 73 6.37 -10.18 -6.52
CA LEU A 73 6.28 -9.40 -5.30
C LEU A 73 4.85 -9.50 -4.78
N CYS A 74 4.64 -10.16 -3.65
CA CYS A 74 3.39 -10.08 -2.91
C CYS A 74 3.56 -9.12 -1.74
N SER A 75 2.68 -8.14 -1.64
CA SER A 75 2.70 -7.14 -0.57
C SER A 75 1.32 -6.91 0.01
N MET A 76 1.28 -6.55 1.29
CA MET A 76 0.08 -6.20 2.02
C MET A 76 0.32 -4.90 2.75
N ARG A 77 -0.61 -3.95 2.61
CA ARG A 77 -0.62 -2.71 3.40
C ARG A 77 -1.81 -2.71 4.34
N ALA A 78 -1.57 -2.29 5.57
CA ALA A 78 -2.57 -2.31 6.65
C ALA A 78 -2.38 -1.13 7.59
N ARG A 79 -3.41 -0.86 8.40
CA ARG A 79 -3.37 0.17 9.44
C ARG A 79 -3.07 -0.45 10.79
N ALA A 80 -2.01 0.01 11.45
CA ALA A 80 -1.67 -0.42 12.80
C ALA A 80 -2.58 0.26 13.85
N PRO A 81 -2.80 -0.37 15.02
CA PRO A 81 -3.42 0.31 16.14
C PRO A 81 -2.55 1.49 16.60
N LYS A 82 -3.18 2.49 17.22
CA LYS A 82 -2.47 3.70 17.67
C LYS A 82 -1.34 3.32 18.64
N ASN A 83 -0.19 3.99 18.49
CA ASN A 83 1.02 3.80 19.31
C ASN A 83 1.67 2.41 19.21
N VAL A 84 1.34 1.59 18.22
CA VAL A 84 2.02 0.31 17.98
C VAL A 84 3.24 0.52 17.10
N ASP A 85 4.42 0.18 17.63
CA ASP A 85 5.65 0.09 16.83
C ASP A 85 5.75 -1.28 16.17
N VAL A 86 5.20 -1.38 14.95
CA VAL A 86 5.25 -2.60 14.14
C VAL A 86 6.69 -3.02 13.87
N ARG A 87 7.57 -2.06 13.53
CA ARG A 87 8.97 -2.37 13.21
C ARG A 87 9.71 -2.92 14.43
N GLY A 88 9.53 -2.28 15.58
CA GLY A 88 10.12 -2.74 16.85
C GLY A 88 9.62 -4.14 17.23
N THR A 89 8.34 -4.41 17.03
CA THR A 89 7.76 -5.74 17.28
C THR A 89 8.36 -6.79 16.35
N LEU A 90 8.47 -6.51 15.04
CA LEU A 90 9.12 -7.41 14.08
C LEU A 90 10.60 -7.64 14.41
N GLN A 91 11.30 -6.59 14.84
CA GLN A 91 12.70 -6.69 15.26
C GLN A 91 12.89 -7.61 16.47
N GLN A 92 11.98 -7.54 17.45
CA GLN A 92 12.02 -8.44 18.61
C GLN A 92 11.79 -9.91 18.22
N ARG A 93 10.97 -10.16 17.20
CA ARG A 93 10.61 -11.52 16.76
C ARG A 93 11.64 -12.13 15.81
N TYR A 94 12.14 -11.35 14.87
CA TYR A 94 12.90 -11.84 13.71
C TYR A 94 14.33 -11.27 13.65
N GLY A 95 14.76 -10.54 14.68
CA GLY A 95 16.10 -9.97 14.76
C GLY A 95 16.23 -8.59 14.11
N ALA A 96 17.45 -8.06 14.13
CA ALA A 96 17.74 -6.71 13.65
C ALA A 96 17.45 -6.58 12.14
N PRO A 97 16.67 -5.56 11.70
CA PRO A 97 16.40 -5.38 10.29
C PRO A 97 17.65 -4.90 9.54
N GLN A 98 17.85 -5.46 8.35
CA GLN A 98 18.81 -4.95 7.37
C GLN A 98 18.13 -3.90 6.49
N ARG A 99 18.87 -2.91 5.97
CA ARG A 99 18.29 -1.96 5.01
C ARG A 99 18.13 -2.65 3.66
N ALA A 100 16.90 -2.69 3.14
CA ALA A 100 16.68 -3.06 1.76
C ALA A 100 17.17 -1.90 0.88
N GLY A 101 18.08 -2.13 -0.05
CA GLY A 101 18.45 -1.13 -1.07
C GLY A 101 17.34 -0.86 -2.11
N LEU A 102 16.10 -1.29 -1.82
CA LEU A 102 14.96 -1.24 -2.72
C LEU A 102 14.16 0.04 -2.44
N ALA A 103 13.92 0.84 -3.48
CA ALA A 103 13.13 2.06 -3.37
C ALA A 103 11.75 1.76 -2.73
N GLY A 104 11.47 2.41 -1.60
CA GLY A 104 10.23 2.23 -0.82
C GLY A 104 10.37 1.27 0.36
N ILE A 105 11.10 0.16 0.25
CA ILE A 105 11.23 -0.81 1.35
C ILE A 105 12.41 -0.44 2.24
N VAL A 106 12.18 -0.29 3.54
CA VAL A 106 13.18 0.28 4.46
C VAL A 106 13.87 -0.79 5.29
N SER A 107 13.26 -1.97 5.45
CA SER A 107 13.72 -3.01 6.35
C SER A 107 13.51 -4.41 5.78
N VAL A 108 14.51 -5.28 5.92
CA VAL A 108 14.48 -6.71 5.63
C VAL A 108 14.71 -7.46 6.94
N PHE A 109 13.82 -8.39 7.25
CA PHE A 109 13.94 -9.30 8.39
C PHE A 109 14.27 -10.70 7.89
N THR A 110 15.54 -11.10 7.99
CA THR A 110 16.04 -12.41 7.52
C THR A 110 15.80 -13.55 8.52
N GLY A 111 15.48 -13.23 9.77
CA GLY A 111 15.07 -14.23 10.76
C GLY A 111 13.60 -14.65 10.66
N TYR A 112 12.86 -14.17 9.66
CA TYR A 112 11.49 -14.60 9.43
C TYR A 112 11.47 -16.03 8.85
N PRO A 113 10.74 -16.99 9.47
CA PRO A 113 10.88 -18.42 9.15
C PRO A 113 10.39 -18.81 7.74
N ARG A 114 9.66 -17.92 7.07
CA ARG A 114 9.06 -18.17 5.75
C ARG A 114 9.77 -17.43 4.61
N GLY A 115 10.98 -16.93 4.85
CA GLY A 115 11.80 -16.22 3.87
C GLY A 115 12.19 -14.81 4.32
N GLU A 116 12.65 -13.98 3.40
CA GLU A 116 12.98 -12.58 3.71
C GLU A 116 11.71 -11.74 3.81
N LEU A 117 11.34 -11.32 5.02
CA LEU A 117 10.21 -10.42 5.22
C LEU A 117 10.64 -8.98 5.02
N LEU A 118 10.03 -8.33 4.03
CA LEU A 118 10.23 -6.93 3.73
C LEU A 118 9.21 -6.10 4.51
N HIS A 119 9.65 -4.97 5.05
CA HIS A 119 8.80 -4.07 5.82
C HIS A 119 9.05 -2.60 5.52
N GLN A 120 7.96 -1.84 5.50
CA GLN A 120 7.95 -0.40 5.40
C GLN A 120 6.88 0.17 6.35
N THR A 121 7.26 1.11 7.19
CA THR A 121 6.29 1.95 7.93
C THR A 121 5.92 3.13 7.04
N GLY A 122 4.63 3.50 7.02
CA GLY A 122 4.25 4.75 6.39
C GLY A 122 4.83 5.96 7.14
N ILE A 123 5.16 7.00 6.39
CA ILE A 123 5.95 8.14 6.90
C ILE A 123 5.05 9.02 7.78
N GLY A 124 5.53 9.43 8.96
CA GLY A 124 4.82 10.38 9.82
C GLY A 124 4.58 11.72 9.12
N ASN A 125 3.42 12.33 9.35
CA ASN A 125 2.92 13.53 8.64
C ASN A 125 2.69 13.31 7.13
N SER A 126 2.56 12.07 6.68
CA SER A 126 2.12 11.73 5.33
C SER A 126 0.79 11.00 5.37
N ALA A 127 0.15 10.83 4.20
CA ALA A 127 -1.05 10.00 4.09
C ALA A 127 -0.82 8.51 4.46
N GLY A 128 0.44 8.08 4.68
CA GLY A 128 0.76 6.73 5.17
C GLY A 128 0.95 6.64 6.69
N GLU A 129 0.82 7.72 7.46
CA GLU A 129 1.04 7.67 8.91
C GLU A 129 0.14 6.62 9.60
N GLY A 130 0.73 5.84 10.52
CA GLY A 130 0.00 4.77 11.23
C GLY A 130 -0.28 3.53 10.38
N THR A 131 0.28 3.45 9.17
CA THR A 131 0.19 2.28 8.30
C THR A 131 1.52 1.54 8.26
N TYR A 132 1.45 0.26 7.92
CA TYR A 132 2.63 -0.56 7.65
C TYR A 132 2.38 -1.39 6.40
N GLN A 133 3.48 -1.78 5.76
CA GLN A 133 3.48 -2.68 4.64
C GLN A 133 4.41 -3.84 4.93
N LEU A 134 3.92 -5.05 4.65
CA LEU A 134 4.70 -6.28 4.59
C LEU A 134 4.82 -6.71 3.14
N ALA A 135 5.93 -7.33 2.77
CA ALA A 135 6.08 -7.93 1.46
C ALA A 135 7.04 -9.11 1.47
N ILE A 136 6.91 -9.97 0.48
CA ILE A 136 7.85 -11.04 0.15
C ILE A 136 8.05 -11.09 -1.36
N ILE A 137 9.24 -11.54 -1.77
CA ILE A 137 9.55 -11.83 -3.16
C ILE A 137 9.70 -13.35 -3.28
N SER A 138 8.91 -13.97 -4.15
CA SER A 138 9.00 -15.39 -4.51
C SER A 138 9.42 -15.54 -5.98
N GLY A 139 9.97 -16.68 -6.36
CA GLY A 139 10.40 -16.99 -7.74
C GLY A 139 10.42 -18.49 -7.99
#